data_AF-A0A419EKY0-F1
#
_entry.id   AF-A0A419EKY0-F1
#
_cell.length_a   1.000
_cell.length_b   1.000
_cell.length_c   1.000
_cell.angle_alpha   90.00
_cell.angle_beta   90.00
_cell.angle_gamma   90.00
#
_symmetry.space_group_name_H-M   'P 1'
#
loop_
_entity.id
_entity.type
_entity.pdbx_description
1 polymer ?
#
loop_
_entity_poly.entity_id
_entity_poly.type
_entity_poly.pdbx_seq_one_letter_code
_entity_poly.pdbx_strand_id
1 'polypeptide(L)'
;MLRYSKLLLVLIVLITGCQSDKISTDKAKTNEASDLSETERNKKAMDHFINGNVADMKGDHAAAILEYQDALKLEKSAGVHYALSKDYLILNKLSLALDNAKQAIRLDSSNADYYYLLADIYTSARQMDSAAIAYEKIIRKDSSDVQALFFLASIYEHNKPTKALEIYKKIIETNGPDWNVLARVAEIYNRLGNTEEAVKSVEELSAIDPSNLDLQKLVVETYLKAKKYDPALKKVEELLQQFPDDLALIELKGQIYLQQENWAEAAKQFSLLLENPKINLDAKIRVGSIYFIQSVKDTTLLPTVKEMFTKLDKDTTDWQIKMFLGEIALREKKDTVAIRYFKQVTDLAKWNGEAYVRLGGLYFDNKKYMDAISLLEDAVMSFPDDFAINLILGLSLSQSNSFIEAEPYLQKSVELNPTDINALSALGYTLSRLNQNDEAIIYLNKALVLEPKNVDLLGTLGLIYNEQKKFKECDSIYSKALEIDSTNALVLNNYAYSLSERGIELQRALNMVSKAVEKDPKNPSYLDTIGWVYYQLGNYELAELNIRKAIDAEPDNSTIVEHLGDVLFKKGNKTEALSVWEKALKLNSDNHDLKNKIEKGEL
;
A
#
# COMPACT_ATOMS: atom_id res chain seq x y z
N MET A 1 -15.57 -12.21 38.12
CA MET A 1 -16.66 -12.47 39.08
C MET A 1 -17.66 -13.41 38.42
N LEU A 2 -17.92 -14.58 39.04
CA LEU A 2 -19.05 -15.57 38.91
C LEU A 2 -19.44 -16.05 37.50
N ARG A 3 -19.30 -17.31 37.02
CA ARG A 3 -19.61 -18.70 37.49
C ARG A 3 -21.05 -18.97 37.91
N TYR A 4 -21.74 -19.84 37.15
CA TYR A 4 -22.64 -20.99 37.52
C TYR A 4 -23.24 -21.53 36.19
N SER A 5 -23.77 -22.75 35.99
CA SER A 5 -23.45 -24.14 36.34
C SER A 5 -24.50 -25.02 35.65
N LYS A 6 -24.13 -26.25 35.26
CA LYS A 6 -24.91 -27.35 34.64
C LYS A 6 -26.37 -27.52 35.12
N LEU A 7 -27.24 -28.00 34.21
CA LEU A 7 -28.24 -29.01 34.55
C LEU A 7 -28.50 -29.99 33.40
N LEU A 8 -28.49 -31.27 33.77
CA LEU A 8 -28.75 -32.47 32.98
C LEU A 8 -30.28 -32.68 32.94
N LEU A 9 -30.87 -33.01 31.78
CA LEU A 9 -32.25 -33.53 31.75
C LEU A 9 -32.31 -34.80 30.90
N VAL A 10 -32.64 -35.89 31.58
CA VAL A 10 -32.92 -37.24 31.09
C VAL A 10 -34.29 -37.21 30.40
N LEU A 11 -34.38 -37.66 29.14
CA LEU A 11 -35.66 -37.86 28.47
C LEU A 11 -36.05 -39.33 28.52
N ILE A 12 -37.07 -39.61 29.35
CA ILE A 12 -37.81 -40.86 29.43
C ILE A 12 -38.77 -40.90 28.23
N VAL A 13 -38.66 -41.91 27.37
CA VAL A 13 -39.68 -42.21 26.35
C VAL A 13 -40.59 -43.31 26.89
N LEU A 14 -41.85 -42.95 27.07
CA LEU A 14 -42.94 -43.81 27.50
C LEU A 14 -43.31 -44.81 26.39
N ILE A 15 -43.45 -46.06 26.82
CA ILE A 15 -44.02 -47.17 26.08
C ILE A 15 -45.55 -47.03 26.11
N THR A 16 -46.20 -47.07 24.95
CA THR A 16 -47.60 -47.47 24.83
C THR A 16 -47.67 -48.72 23.96
N GLY A 17 -48.22 -49.78 24.53
CA GLY A 17 -48.53 -51.03 23.84
C GLY A 17 -50.04 -51.19 23.67
N CYS A 18 -50.43 -51.80 22.56
CA CYS A 18 -51.61 -52.66 22.40
C CYS A 18 -51.13 -53.76 21.44
N GLN A 19 -50.84 -54.97 21.91
CA GLN A 19 -51.70 -56.08 22.33
C GLN A 19 -51.67 -57.18 21.26
N SER A 20 -51.27 -58.33 21.78
CA SER A 20 -51.01 -59.64 21.18
C SER A 20 -52.05 -60.18 20.19
N ASP A 21 -51.53 -60.87 19.17
CA ASP A 21 -51.98 -62.23 18.87
C ASP A 21 -50.81 -63.20 19.07
N LYS A 22 -51.10 -64.32 19.73
CA LYS A 22 -50.18 -65.41 20.08
C LYS A 22 -50.29 -66.54 19.07
N ILE A 23 -49.24 -67.37 19.05
CA ILE A 23 -49.07 -68.70 18.42
C ILE A 23 -48.29 -68.58 17.09
N SER A 24 -47.16 -69.25 16.84
CA SER A 24 -46.48 -70.36 17.52
C SER A 24 -44.97 -70.13 17.58
N THR A 25 -44.36 -70.68 18.62
CA THR A 25 -42.94 -71.00 18.65
C THR A 25 -42.64 -72.06 17.60
N ASP A 26 -41.93 -71.69 16.54
CA ASP A 26 -41.18 -72.65 15.72
C ASP A 26 -39.68 -72.40 15.91
N LYS A 27 -39.15 -73.03 16.96
CA LYS A 27 -37.72 -73.32 17.07
C LYS A 27 -37.40 -74.43 16.06
N ALA A 28 -37.22 -74.06 14.80
CA ALA A 28 -36.61 -74.93 13.79
C ALA A 28 -36.17 -74.12 12.56
N LYS A 29 -35.03 -73.41 12.68
CA LYS A 29 -34.11 -73.27 11.53
C LYS A 29 -32.73 -73.68 12.01
N THR A 30 -32.54 -74.97 11.84
CA THR A 30 -31.31 -75.75 11.85
C THR A 30 -30.15 -75.03 11.15
N ASN A 31 -28.95 -75.24 11.68
CA ASN A 31 -27.68 -75.09 10.97
C ASN A 31 -27.70 -75.92 9.68
N GLU A 32 -28.18 -75.38 8.56
CA GLU A 32 -28.08 -76.06 7.25
C GLU A 32 -26.63 -76.11 6.72
N ALA A 33 -25.71 -75.30 7.27
CA ALA A 33 -24.32 -75.26 6.84
C ALA A 33 -23.46 -76.41 7.40
N SER A 34 -23.87 -77.09 8.48
CA SER A 34 -23.08 -78.15 9.11
C SER A 34 -23.29 -79.54 8.53
N ASP A 35 -24.35 -79.75 7.72
CA ASP A 35 -24.73 -81.07 7.15
C ASP A 35 -24.44 -81.22 5.64
N LEU A 36 -23.87 -80.19 4.99
CA LEU A 36 -23.53 -80.22 3.56
C LEU A 36 -22.14 -80.80 3.32
N SER A 37 -22.01 -81.67 2.31
CA SER A 37 -20.70 -82.12 1.81
C SER A 37 -19.90 -80.93 1.28
N GLU A 38 -18.57 -81.00 1.37
CA GLU A 38 -17.67 -79.92 0.92
C GLU A 38 -17.94 -79.54 -0.55
N THR A 39 -18.16 -80.52 -1.41
CA THR A 39 -18.50 -80.32 -2.83
C THR A 39 -19.83 -79.57 -3.04
N GLU A 40 -20.87 -79.91 -2.28
CA GLU A 40 -22.17 -79.22 -2.37
C GLU A 40 -22.12 -77.81 -1.80
N ARG A 41 -21.33 -77.61 -0.74
CA ARG A 41 -21.10 -76.30 -0.13
C ARG A 41 -20.40 -75.36 -1.10
N ASN A 42 -19.33 -75.81 -1.74
CA ASN A 42 -18.58 -75.00 -2.72
C ASN A 42 -19.42 -74.69 -3.96
N LYS A 43 -20.26 -75.64 -4.41
CA LYS A 43 -21.19 -75.39 -5.52
C LYS A 43 -22.22 -74.30 -5.17
N LYS A 44 -22.85 -74.40 -3.99
CA LYS A 44 -23.82 -73.38 -3.53
C LYS A 44 -23.15 -72.02 -3.31
N ALA A 45 -21.93 -71.98 -2.76
CA ALA A 45 -21.17 -70.75 -2.62
C ALA A 45 -20.89 -70.09 -3.98
N MET A 46 -20.54 -70.90 -4.98
CA MET A 46 -20.33 -70.44 -6.36
C MET A 46 -21.62 -69.90 -6.99
N ASP A 47 -22.75 -70.58 -6.81
CA ASP A 47 -24.05 -70.12 -7.32
C ASP A 47 -24.42 -68.73 -6.75
N HIS A 48 -24.25 -68.55 -5.44
CA HIS A 48 -24.44 -67.24 -4.79
C HIS A 48 -23.45 -66.19 -5.31
N PHE A 49 -22.17 -66.54 -5.50
CA PHE A 49 -21.19 -65.60 -6.08
C PHE A 49 -21.55 -65.18 -7.51
N ILE A 50 -22.02 -66.10 -8.36
CA ILE A 50 -22.47 -65.79 -9.72
C ILE A 50 -23.69 -64.87 -9.69
N ASN A 51 -24.69 -65.19 -8.86
CA ASN A 51 -25.88 -64.35 -8.70
C ASN A 51 -25.53 -62.94 -8.22
N GLY A 52 -24.60 -62.83 -7.28
CA GLY A 52 -24.08 -61.55 -6.80
C GLY A 52 -23.43 -60.73 -7.93
N ASN A 53 -22.55 -61.34 -8.74
CA ASN A 53 -21.93 -60.66 -9.88
C ASN A 53 -22.97 -60.22 -10.92
N VAL A 54 -24.01 -61.03 -11.16
CA VAL A 54 -25.11 -60.67 -12.08
C VAL A 54 -25.90 -59.47 -11.55
N ALA A 55 -26.14 -59.39 -10.24
CA ALA A 55 -26.81 -58.26 -9.61
C ALA A 55 -25.94 -56.98 -9.65
N ASP A 56 -24.65 -57.09 -9.37
CA ASP A 56 -23.67 -55.99 -9.47
C ASP A 56 -23.61 -55.43 -10.90
N MET A 57 -23.53 -56.30 -11.92
CA MET A 57 -23.56 -55.88 -13.33
C MET A 57 -24.86 -55.17 -13.74
N LYS A 58 -25.97 -55.39 -13.01
CA LYS A 58 -27.25 -54.70 -13.22
C LYS A 58 -27.36 -53.39 -12.41
N GLY A 59 -26.36 -53.06 -11.60
CA GLY A 59 -26.33 -51.90 -10.71
C GLY A 59 -27.10 -52.11 -9.39
N ASP A 60 -27.57 -53.33 -9.09
CA ASP A 60 -28.22 -53.65 -7.83
C ASP A 60 -27.19 -54.11 -6.79
N HIS A 61 -26.39 -53.16 -6.32
CA HIS A 61 -25.32 -53.40 -5.35
C HIS A 61 -25.84 -53.93 -4.00
N ALA A 62 -27.07 -53.60 -3.63
CA ALA A 62 -27.66 -54.08 -2.37
C ALA A 62 -28.01 -55.57 -2.45
N ALA A 63 -28.61 -56.01 -3.56
CA ALA A 63 -28.86 -57.44 -3.79
C ALA A 63 -27.55 -58.22 -3.96
N ALA A 64 -26.58 -57.65 -4.68
CA ALA A 64 -25.25 -58.25 -4.85
C ALA A 64 -24.55 -58.51 -3.51
N ILE A 65 -24.58 -57.54 -2.60
CA ILE A 65 -24.03 -57.67 -1.24
C ILE A 65 -24.65 -58.85 -0.47
N LEU A 66 -25.97 -59.07 -0.57
CA LEU A 66 -26.64 -60.16 0.14
C LEU A 66 -26.19 -61.52 -0.40
N GLU A 67 -26.15 -61.68 -1.73
CA GLU A 67 -25.68 -62.90 -2.39
C GLU A 67 -24.20 -63.18 -2.04
N TYR A 68 -23.34 -62.16 -2.04
CA TYR A 68 -21.94 -62.31 -1.62
C TYR A 68 -21.80 -62.67 -0.13
N GLN A 69 -22.64 -62.13 0.76
CA GLN A 69 -22.64 -62.51 2.18
C GLN A 69 -23.08 -63.96 2.37
N ASP A 70 -24.07 -64.42 1.62
CA ASP A 70 -24.52 -65.81 1.66
C ASP A 70 -23.46 -66.76 1.09
N ALA A 71 -22.75 -66.38 0.02
CA ALA A 71 -21.58 -67.10 -0.46
C ALA A 71 -20.50 -67.23 0.63
N LEU A 72 -20.19 -66.15 1.37
CA LEU A 72 -19.18 -66.15 2.44
C LEU A 72 -19.57 -66.94 3.70
N LYS A 73 -20.86 -67.21 3.94
CA LYS A 73 -21.30 -68.14 5.00
C LYS A 73 -20.93 -69.58 4.68
N LEU A 74 -20.82 -69.91 3.40
CA LEU A 74 -20.55 -71.25 2.90
C LEU A 74 -19.05 -71.47 2.66
N GLU A 75 -18.38 -70.53 2.00
CA GLU A 75 -16.97 -70.65 1.63
C GLU A 75 -16.23 -69.32 1.79
N LYS A 76 -15.05 -69.36 2.41
CA LYS A 76 -14.18 -68.18 2.50
C LYS A 76 -13.41 -68.03 1.19
N SER A 77 -13.67 -66.95 0.47
CA SER A 77 -13.02 -66.67 -0.82
C SER A 77 -12.53 -65.23 -0.90
N ALA A 78 -11.28 -65.06 -1.36
CA ALA A 78 -10.69 -63.74 -1.58
C ALA A 78 -11.48 -62.94 -2.63
N GLY A 79 -11.89 -63.60 -3.72
CA GLY A 79 -12.65 -62.97 -4.80
C GLY A 79 -14.03 -62.47 -4.38
N VAL A 80 -14.72 -63.23 -3.50
CA VAL A 80 -16.02 -62.81 -2.95
C VAL A 80 -15.85 -61.61 -2.01
N HIS A 81 -14.84 -61.63 -1.13
CA HIS A 81 -14.52 -60.47 -0.29
C HIS A 81 -14.14 -59.23 -1.11
N TYR A 82 -13.43 -59.39 -2.23
CA TYR A 82 -13.09 -58.31 -3.15
C TYR A 82 -14.33 -57.69 -3.82
N ALA A 83 -15.21 -58.52 -4.41
CA ALA A 83 -16.45 -58.05 -5.03
C ALA A 83 -17.36 -57.33 -4.01
N LEU A 84 -17.53 -57.94 -2.83
CA LEU A 84 -18.29 -57.36 -1.72
C LEU A 84 -17.72 -56.00 -1.25
N SER A 85 -16.39 -55.88 -1.23
CA SER A 85 -15.71 -54.64 -0.87
C SER A 85 -15.95 -53.51 -1.90
N LYS A 86 -15.97 -53.83 -3.20
CA LYS A 86 -16.30 -52.87 -4.27
C LYS A 86 -17.71 -52.31 -4.11
N ASP A 87 -18.71 -53.16 -3.90
CA ASP A 87 -20.09 -52.72 -3.72
C ASP A 87 -20.26 -51.87 -2.46
N TYR A 88 -19.59 -52.24 -1.37
CA TYR A 88 -19.58 -51.39 -0.18
C TYR A 88 -18.93 -50.03 -0.42
N LEU A 89 -17.88 -49.95 -1.24
CA LEU A 89 -17.27 -48.68 -1.62
C LEU A 89 -18.24 -47.83 -2.45
N ILE A 90 -18.92 -48.41 -3.45
CA ILE A 90 -19.92 -47.71 -4.28
C ILE A 90 -21.05 -47.16 -3.41
N LEU A 91 -21.52 -47.92 -2.41
CA LEU A 91 -22.55 -47.48 -1.46
C LEU A 91 -22.00 -46.56 -0.34
N ASN A 92 -20.75 -46.11 -0.43
CA ASN A 92 -20.07 -45.26 0.56
C ASN A 92 -20.02 -45.85 1.99
N LYS A 93 -20.05 -47.18 2.11
CA LYS A 93 -19.94 -47.93 3.37
C LYS A 93 -18.47 -48.25 3.67
N LEU A 94 -17.66 -47.20 3.84
CA LEU A 94 -16.19 -47.27 3.87
C LEU A 94 -15.60 -48.26 4.89
N SER A 95 -16.18 -48.37 6.09
CA SER A 95 -15.70 -49.32 7.10
C SER A 95 -15.85 -50.78 6.65
N LEU A 96 -17.01 -51.12 6.07
CA LEU A 96 -17.31 -52.47 5.58
C LEU A 96 -16.49 -52.78 4.32
N ALA A 97 -16.31 -51.79 3.45
CA ALA A 97 -15.42 -51.90 2.30
C ALA A 97 -13.99 -52.22 2.75
N LEU A 98 -13.46 -51.46 3.72
CA LEU A 98 -12.10 -51.61 4.23
C LEU A 98 -11.87 -52.99 4.88
N ASP A 99 -12.81 -53.45 5.71
CA ASP A 99 -12.70 -54.75 6.36
C ASP A 99 -12.65 -55.89 5.35
N ASN A 100 -13.52 -55.85 4.33
CA ASN A 100 -13.57 -56.87 3.28
C ASN A 100 -12.35 -56.82 2.37
N ALA A 101 -11.85 -55.64 1.99
CA ALA A 101 -10.59 -55.52 1.23
C ALA A 101 -9.41 -56.14 1.99
N LYS A 102 -9.31 -55.91 3.31
CA LYS A 102 -8.29 -56.53 4.16
C LYS A 102 -8.47 -58.04 4.31
N GLN A 103 -9.68 -58.57 4.22
CA GLN A 103 -9.90 -60.03 4.21
C GLN A 103 -9.48 -60.63 2.87
N ALA A 104 -9.80 -60.00 1.74
CA ALA A 104 -9.36 -60.42 0.42
C ALA A 104 -7.82 -60.54 0.37
N ILE A 105 -7.11 -59.51 0.82
CA ILE A 105 -5.63 -59.49 0.89
C ILE A 105 -5.07 -60.55 1.85
N ARG A 106 -5.75 -60.84 2.97
CA ARG A 106 -5.33 -61.88 3.93
C ARG A 106 -5.43 -63.29 3.35
N LEU A 107 -6.45 -63.54 2.54
CA LEU A 107 -6.69 -64.84 1.91
C LEU A 107 -5.81 -65.04 0.67
N ASP A 108 -5.61 -63.99 -0.13
CA ASP A 108 -4.71 -64.00 -1.27
C ASP A 108 -3.98 -62.65 -1.37
N SER A 109 -2.73 -62.65 -0.92
CA SER A 109 -1.87 -61.45 -0.97
C SER A 109 -1.17 -61.29 -2.32
N SER A 110 -1.36 -62.19 -3.28
CA SER A 110 -0.65 -62.18 -4.57
C SER A 110 -1.27 -61.19 -5.56
N ASN A 111 -2.60 -61.06 -5.57
CA ASN A 111 -3.36 -60.23 -6.52
C ASN A 111 -3.20 -58.71 -6.27
N ALA A 112 -2.80 -57.97 -7.31
CA ALA A 112 -2.60 -56.51 -7.26
C ALA A 112 -3.92 -55.73 -7.17
N ASP A 113 -5.00 -56.23 -7.78
CA ASP A 113 -6.31 -55.56 -7.82
C ASP A 113 -6.88 -55.31 -6.42
N TYR A 114 -6.56 -56.19 -5.47
CA TYR A 114 -6.99 -56.05 -4.08
C TYR A 114 -6.32 -54.87 -3.38
N TYR A 115 -5.06 -54.59 -3.73
CA TYR A 115 -4.33 -53.43 -3.22
C TYR A 115 -4.79 -52.14 -3.90
N TYR A 116 -5.19 -52.18 -5.17
CA TYR A 116 -5.83 -51.05 -5.85
C TYR A 116 -7.13 -50.65 -5.16
N LEU A 117 -8.03 -51.61 -4.94
CA LEU A 117 -9.27 -51.35 -4.22
C LEU A 117 -9.02 -50.83 -2.80
N LEU A 118 -8.02 -51.38 -2.10
CA LEU A 118 -7.63 -50.87 -0.79
C LEU A 118 -7.16 -49.41 -0.85
N ALA A 119 -6.38 -49.05 -1.87
CA ALA A 119 -5.94 -47.67 -2.10
C ALA A 119 -7.11 -46.74 -2.42
N ASP A 120 -8.08 -47.17 -3.23
CA ASP A 120 -9.30 -46.40 -3.56
C ASP A 120 -10.16 -46.15 -2.33
N ILE A 121 -10.32 -47.15 -1.45
CA ILE A 121 -11.03 -47.01 -0.17
C ILE A 121 -10.33 -45.99 0.71
N TYR A 122 -9.00 -46.05 0.82
CA TYR A 122 -8.22 -45.09 1.61
C TYR A 122 -8.30 -43.67 1.03
N THR A 123 -8.25 -43.52 -0.29
CA THR A 123 -8.42 -42.23 -0.98
C THR A 123 -9.82 -41.65 -0.70
N SER A 124 -10.87 -42.48 -0.81
CA SER A 124 -12.26 -42.09 -0.50
C SER A 124 -12.44 -41.70 0.96
N ALA A 125 -11.69 -42.34 1.86
CA ALA A 125 -11.63 -42.01 3.29
C ALA A 125 -10.71 -40.81 3.62
N ARG A 126 -10.10 -40.16 2.62
CA ARG A 126 -9.10 -39.08 2.76
C ARG A 126 -7.85 -39.47 3.54
N GLN A 127 -7.52 -40.76 3.58
CA GLN A 127 -6.35 -41.32 4.28
C GLN A 127 -5.17 -41.50 3.30
N MET A 128 -4.61 -40.38 2.83
CA MET A 128 -3.61 -40.38 1.75
C MET A 128 -2.33 -41.19 2.06
N ASP A 129 -1.85 -41.15 3.31
CA ASP A 129 -0.67 -41.94 3.70
C ASP A 129 -0.92 -43.46 3.63
N SER A 130 -2.15 -43.89 3.95
CA SER A 130 -2.53 -45.31 3.86
C SER A 130 -2.72 -45.75 2.41
N ALA A 131 -3.27 -44.87 1.56
CA ALA A 131 -3.34 -45.11 0.12
C ALA A 131 -1.94 -45.24 -0.50
N ALA A 132 -1.00 -44.36 -0.12
CA ALA A 132 0.39 -44.45 -0.56
C ALA A 132 1.04 -45.78 -0.21
N ILE A 133 0.85 -46.28 1.02
CA ILE A 133 1.37 -47.60 1.43
C ILE A 133 0.77 -48.73 0.58
N ALA A 134 -0.51 -48.66 0.21
CA ALA A 134 -1.14 -49.66 -0.66
C ALA A 134 -0.53 -49.63 -2.08
N TYR A 135 -0.31 -48.46 -2.66
CA TYR A 135 0.38 -48.34 -3.95
C TYR A 135 1.84 -48.81 -3.90
N GLU A 136 2.57 -48.52 -2.82
CA GLU A 136 3.93 -49.05 -2.63
C GLU A 136 3.97 -50.58 -2.59
N LYS A 137 2.91 -51.24 -2.11
CA LYS A 137 2.81 -52.71 -2.14
C LYS A 137 2.63 -53.24 -3.56
N ILE A 138 1.86 -52.54 -4.40
CA ILE A 138 1.73 -52.87 -5.83
C ILE A 138 3.08 -52.72 -6.52
N ILE A 139 3.75 -51.58 -6.35
CA ILE A 139 5.04 -51.26 -7.00
C ILE A 139 6.17 -52.22 -6.58
N ARG A 140 6.13 -52.76 -5.35
CA ARG A 140 7.10 -53.79 -4.91
C ARG A 140 6.95 -55.11 -5.64
N LYS A 141 5.76 -55.44 -6.13
CA LYS A 141 5.47 -56.65 -6.90
C LYS A 141 5.73 -56.42 -8.38
N ASP A 142 5.24 -55.30 -8.90
CA ASP A 142 5.49 -54.86 -10.27
C ASP A 142 6.02 -53.43 -10.26
N SER A 143 7.33 -53.32 -10.45
CA SER A 143 8.00 -52.01 -10.45
C SER A 143 7.74 -51.18 -11.71
N SER A 144 7.09 -51.76 -12.73
CA SER A 144 6.73 -51.12 -14.00
C SER A 144 5.25 -50.74 -14.09
N ASP A 145 4.47 -50.96 -13.03
CA ASP A 145 3.06 -50.57 -12.99
C ASP A 145 2.92 -49.04 -12.98
N VAL A 146 2.68 -48.48 -14.17
CA VAL A 146 2.56 -47.03 -14.42
C VAL A 146 1.39 -46.42 -13.65
N GLN A 147 0.29 -47.15 -13.51
CA GLN A 147 -0.91 -46.64 -12.85
C GLN A 147 -0.65 -46.48 -11.35
N ALA A 148 -0.06 -47.49 -10.70
CA ALA A 148 0.33 -47.40 -9.30
C ALA A 148 1.40 -46.32 -9.06
N LEU A 149 2.39 -46.22 -9.94
CA LEU A 149 3.41 -45.17 -9.88
C LEU A 149 2.78 -43.77 -9.99
N PHE A 150 1.86 -43.57 -10.94
CA PHE A 150 1.20 -42.28 -11.14
C PHE A 150 0.36 -41.87 -9.93
N PHE A 151 -0.47 -42.77 -9.40
CA PHE A 151 -1.28 -42.46 -8.23
C PHE A 151 -0.42 -42.19 -6.98
N LEU A 152 0.64 -42.98 -6.76
CA LEU A 152 1.58 -42.74 -5.68
C LEU A 152 2.26 -41.37 -5.81
N ALA A 153 2.72 -41.01 -7.01
CA ALA A 153 3.32 -39.72 -7.27
C ALA A 153 2.34 -38.57 -7.00
N SER A 154 1.08 -38.71 -7.44
CA SER A 154 0.04 -37.69 -7.21
C SER A 154 -0.22 -37.44 -5.72
N ILE A 155 -0.18 -38.48 -4.89
CA ILE A 155 -0.30 -38.36 -3.42
C ILE A 155 0.88 -37.58 -2.83
N TYR A 156 2.07 -37.72 -3.44
CA TYR A 156 3.30 -37.09 -2.95
C TYR A 156 3.51 -35.64 -3.42
N GLU A 157 2.76 -35.11 -4.39
CA GLU A 157 2.98 -33.78 -4.99
C GLU A 157 3.01 -32.61 -4.00
N HIS A 158 2.22 -32.70 -2.92
CA HIS A 158 2.14 -31.64 -1.92
C HIS A 158 3.10 -31.87 -0.75
N ASN A 159 3.10 -33.07 -0.18
CA ASN A 159 3.83 -33.37 1.05
C ASN A 159 5.29 -33.81 0.82
N LYS A 160 5.59 -34.38 -0.36
CA LYS A 160 6.91 -34.94 -0.72
C LYS A 160 7.23 -34.67 -2.20
N PRO A 161 7.27 -33.41 -2.65
CA PRO A 161 7.34 -33.05 -4.07
C PRO A 161 8.57 -33.59 -4.80
N THR A 162 9.72 -33.71 -4.13
CA THR A 162 10.93 -34.29 -4.73
C THR A 162 10.77 -35.78 -5.03
N LYS A 163 10.11 -36.54 -4.16
CA LYS A 163 9.81 -37.96 -4.40
C LYS A 163 8.78 -38.14 -5.52
N ALA A 164 7.78 -37.25 -5.59
CA ALA A 164 6.83 -37.26 -6.70
C ALA A 164 7.55 -37.07 -8.04
N LEU A 165 8.49 -36.11 -8.12
CA LEU A 165 9.31 -35.88 -9.31
C LEU A 165 10.18 -37.09 -9.68
N GLU A 166 10.79 -37.78 -8.71
CA GLU A 166 11.55 -39.02 -8.97
C GLU A 166 10.67 -40.11 -9.60
N ILE A 167 9.44 -40.29 -9.08
CA ILE A 167 8.49 -41.28 -9.61
C ILE A 167 8.00 -40.87 -11.01
N TYR A 168 7.65 -39.60 -11.22
CA TYR A 168 7.24 -39.11 -12.54
C TYR A 168 8.36 -39.23 -13.58
N LYS A 169 9.61 -38.94 -13.20
CA LYS A 169 10.76 -39.16 -14.06
C LYS A 169 10.87 -40.62 -14.48
N LYS A 170 10.68 -41.56 -13.54
CA LYS A 170 10.67 -42.99 -13.84
C LYS A 170 9.56 -43.36 -14.85
N ILE A 171 8.35 -42.80 -14.70
CA ILE A 171 7.24 -43.01 -15.66
C ILE A 171 7.62 -42.50 -17.06
N ILE A 172 8.21 -41.30 -17.14
CA ILE A 172 8.64 -40.71 -18.42
C ILE A 172 9.76 -41.56 -19.07
N GLU A 173 10.71 -42.05 -18.28
CA GLU A 173 11.80 -42.89 -18.78
C GLU A 173 11.32 -44.23 -19.34
N THR A 174 10.27 -44.83 -18.75
CA THR A 174 9.75 -46.14 -19.18
C THR A 174 8.73 -46.06 -20.30
N ASN A 175 7.91 -45.01 -20.34
CA ASN A 175 6.75 -44.93 -21.23
C ASN A 175 6.85 -43.79 -22.26
N GLY A 176 7.87 -42.95 -22.16
CA GLY A 176 8.00 -41.74 -22.94
C GLY A 176 7.24 -40.55 -22.33
N PRO A 177 7.40 -39.36 -22.92
CA PRO A 177 6.75 -38.14 -22.44
C PRO A 177 5.22 -38.26 -22.62
N ASP A 178 4.50 -38.18 -21.51
CA ASP A 178 3.03 -38.14 -21.45
C ASP A 178 2.55 -36.77 -20.96
N TRP A 179 1.47 -36.27 -21.54
CA TRP A 179 0.92 -34.96 -21.23
C TRP A 179 0.52 -34.84 -19.75
N ASN A 180 -0.17 -35.84 -19.18
CA ASN A 180 -0.67 -35.78 -17.80
C ASN A 180 0.46 -35.78 -16.78
N VAL A 181 1.55 -36.45 -17.10
CA VAL A 181 2.74 -36.51 -16.25
C VAL A 181 3.53 -35.20 -16.36
N LEU A 182 3.80 -34.73 -17.58
CA LEU A 182 4.57 -33.51 -17.81
C LEU A 182 3.90 -32.26 -17.24
N ALA A 183 2.56 -32.15 -17.34
CA ALA A 183 1.82 -31.03 -16.74
C ALA A 183 2.02 -30.96 -15.21
N ARG A 184 1.96 -32.11 -14.53
CA ARG A 184 2.19 -32.22 -13.07
C ARG A 184 3.63 -31.92 -12.71
N VAL A 185 4.59 -32.44 -13.47
CA VAL A 185 6.03 -32.18 -13.28
C VAL A 185 6.33 -30.68 -13.42
N ALA A 186 5.82 -30.03 -14.47
CA ALA A 186 5.97 -28.59 -14.68
C ALA A 186 5.38 -27.76 -13.53
N GLU A 187 4.20 -28.13 -13.03
CA GLU A 187 3.58 -27.46 -11.89
C GLU A 187 4.41 -27.60 -10.61
N ILE A 188 4.93 -28.80 -10.33
CA ILE A 188 5.77 -29.03 -9.15
C ILE A 188 7.07 -28.22 -9.24
N TYR A 189 7.75 -28.23 -10.39
CA TYR A 189 8.97 -27.43 -10.57
C TYR A 189 8.72 -25.93 -10.43
N ASN A 190 7.59 -25.43 -10.98
CA ASN A 190 7.17 -24.05 -10.79
C ASN A 190 6.93 -23.70 -9.31
N ARG A 191 6.24 -24.56 -8.55
CA ARG A 191 6.00 -24.37 -7.10
C ARG A 191 7.29 -24.38 -6.28
N LEU A 192 8.27 -25.19 -6.68
CA LEU A 192 9.56 -25.27 -6.01
C LEU A 192 10.52 -24.12 -6.37
N GLY A 193 10.17 -23.28 -7.36
CA GLY A 193 11.05 -22.24 -7.89
C GLY A 193 12.22 -22.79 -8.73
N ASN A 194 12.15 -24.06 -9.16
CA ASN A 194 13.15 -24.70 -10.01
C ASN A 194 12.88 -24.31 -11.48
N THR A 195 13.18 -23.07 -11.81
CA THR A 195 12.78 -22.42 -13.06
C THR A 195 13.34 -23.09 -14.31
N GLU A 196 14.57 -23.61 -14.27
CA GLU A 196 15.20 -24.29 -15.42
C GLU A 196 14.49 -25.60 -15.80
N GLU A 197 14.17 -26.44 -14.81
CA GLU A 197 13.45 -27.70 -15.07
C GLU A 197 11.98 -27.47 -15.40
N ALA A 198 11.39 -26.40 -14.85
CA ALA A 198 10.06 -25.95 -15.25
C ALA A 198 10.04 -25.58 -16.74
N VAL A 199 11.02 -24.81 -17.23
CA VAL A 199 11.15 -24.47 -18.65
C VAL A 199 11.22 -25.73 -19.50
N LYS A 200 12.12 -26.67 -19.16
CA LYS A 200 12.28 -27.92 -19.93
C LYS A 200 10.98 -28.73 -19.98
N SER A 201 10.28 -28.85 -18.85
CA SER A 201 9.03 -29.61 -18.75
C SER A 201 7.92 -28.99 -19.60
N VAL A 202 7.81 -27.65 -19.59
CA VAL A 202 6.79 -26.94 -20.39
C VAL A 202 7.16 -26.93 -21.88
N GLU A 203 8.44 -26.90 -22.24
CA GLU A 203 8.90 -27.07 -23.63
C GLU A 203 8.54 -28.46 -24.17
N GLU A 204 8.82 -29.53 -23.41
CA GLU A 204 8.43 -30.90 -23.76
C GLU A 204 6.90 -31.04 -23.88
N LEU A 205 6.14 -30.44 -22.96
CA LEU A 205 4.68 -30.40 -23.02
C LEU A 205 4.20 -29.69 -24.30
N SER A 206 4.81 -28.56 -24.65
CA SER A 206 4.47 -27.77 -25.85
C SER A 206 4.83 -28.46 -27.16
N ALA A 207 5.76 -29.41 -27.15
CA ALA A 207 6.10 -30.23 -28.31
C ALA A 207 5.06 -31.30 -28.60
N ILE A 208 4.31 -31.76 -27.59
CA ILE A 208 3.21 -32.73 -27.73
C ILE A 208 2.00 -32.08 -28.41
N ASP A 209 1.67 -30.84 -28.01
CA ASP A 209 0.59 -30.06 -28.63
C ASP A 209 1.09 -28.66 -29.06
N PRO A 210 1.78 -28.57 -30.21
CA PRO A 210 2.32 -27.31 -30.70
C PRO A 210 1.25 -26.28 -31.09
N SER A 211 0.01 -26.73 -31.31
CA SER A 211 -1.10 -25.89 -31.77
C SER A 211 -1.82 -25.15 -30.64
N ASN A 212 -1.61 -25.59 -29.39
CA ASN A 212 -2.27 -25.05 -28.22
C ASN A 212 -1.66 -23.71 -27.78
N LEU A 213 -2.34 -22.61 -28.12
CA LEU A 213 -1.88 -21.26 -27.83
C LEU A 213 -1.68 -21.00 -26.33
N ASP A 214 -2.53 -21.52 -25.45
CA ASP A 214 -2.41 -21.33 -24.00
C ASP A 214 -1.14 -21.99 -23.46
N LEU A 215 -0.79 -23.15 -24.00
CA LEU A 215 0.47 -23.82 -23.68
C LEU A 215 1.68 -23.06 -24.22
N GLN A 216 1.59 -22.50 -25.43
CA GLN A 216 2.65 -21.66 -25.98
C GLN A 216 2.84 -20.37 -25.16
N LYS A 217 1.77 -19.77 -24.62
CA LYS A 217 1.83 -18.65 -23.68
C LYS A 217 2.50 -19.06 -22.36
N LEU A 218 2.16 -20.23 -21.83
CA LEU A 218 2.79 -20.77 -20.62
C LEU A 218 4.30 -20.96 -20.78
N VAL A 219 4.79 -21.36 -21.97
CA VAL A 219 6.24 -21.40 -22.27
C VAL A 219 6.88 -20.02 -22.07
N VAL A 220 6.28 -18.96 -22.65
CA VAL A 220 6.78 -17.58 -22.55
C VAL A 220 6.79 -17.11 -21.09
N GLU A 221 5.71 -17.36 -20.34
CA GLU A 221 5.62 -17.04 -18.91
C GLU A 221 6.69 -17.76 -18.08
N THR A 222 6.95 -19.02 -18.40
CA THR A 222 7.95 -19.84 -17.69
C THR A 222 9.35 -19.35 -18.00
N TYR A 223 9.65 -18.96 -19.24
CA TYR A 223 10.91 -18.28 -19.58
C TYR A 223 11.07 -16.95 -18.83
N LEU A 224 10.00 -16.15 -18.72
CA LEU A 224 10.03 -14.88 -18.00
C LEU A 224 10.38 -15.10 -16.51
N LYS A 225 9.74 -16.08 -15.85
CA LYS A 225 10.07 -16.48 -14.47
C LYS A 225 11.50 -16.98 -14.32
N ALA A 226 11.99 -17.71 -15.32
CA ALA A 226 13.38 -18.17 -15.40
C ALA A 226 14.39 -17.06 -15.76
N LYS A 227 13.93 -15.81 -15.98
CA LYS A 227 14.75 -14.68 -16.46
C LYS A 227 15.44 -14.94 -17.81
N LYS A 228 14.88 -15.85 -18.62
CA LYS A 228 15.33 -16.15 -19.98
C LYS A 228 14.63 -15.21 -20.96
N TYR A 229 15.03 -13.93 -20.95
CA TYR A 229 14.32 -12.90 -21.68
C TYR A 229 14.43 -13.04 -23.21
N ASP A 230 15.60 -13.39 -23.76
CA ASP A 230 15.76 -13.49 -25.22
C ASP A 230 14.93 -14.64 -25.83
N PRO A 231 14.92 -15.87 -25.27
CA PRO A 231 14.01 -16.92 -25.71
C PRO A 231 12.54 -16.54 -25.56
N ALA A 232 12.16 -15.89 -24.45
CA ALA A 232 10.79 -15.40 -24.23
C ALA A 232 10.38 -14.40 -25.31
N LEU A 233 11.25 -13.43 -25.61
CA LEU A 233 10.97 -12.38 -26.58
C LEU A 233 10.85 -12.95 -27.99
N LYS A 234 11.77 -13.83 -28.40
CA LYS A 234 11.69 -14.51 -29.69
C LYS A 234 10.37 -15.28 -29.82
N LYS A 235 10.00 -16.03 -28.80
CA LYS A 235 8.79 -16.87 -28.82
C LYS A 235 7.51 -16.02 -28.86
N VAL A 236 7.42 -14.96 -28.05
CA VAL A 236 6.24 -14.10 -28.05
C VAL A 236 6.10 -13.34 -29.38
N GLU A 237 7.21 -12.99 -30.03
CA GLU A 237 7.19 -12.36 -31.36
C GLU A 237 6.71 -13.30 -32.46
N GLU A 238 7.16 -14.56 -32.44
CA GLU A 238 6.63 -15.60 -33.34
C GLU A 238 5.12 -15.82 -33.18
N LEU A 239 4.62 -15.78 -31.93
CA LEU A 239 3.20 -15.93 -31.65
C LEU A 239 2.41 -14.68 -32.09
N LEU A 240 2.93 -13.47 -31.86
CA LEU A 240 2.29 -12.22 -32.29
C LEU A 240 2.25 -12.06 -33.82
N GLN A 241 3.15 -12.69 -34.58
CA GLN A 241 3.03 -12.73 -36.05
C GLN A 241 1.78 -13.50 -36.50
N GLN A 242 1.35 -14.51 -35.74
CA GLN A 242 0.17 -15.32 -36.04
C GLN A 242 -1.09 -14.75 -35.40
N PHE A 243 -0.96 -14.16 -34.21
CA PHE A 243 -2.04 -13.61 -33.40
C PHE A 243 -1.74 -12.15 -33.02
N PRO A 244 -1.72 -11.21 -33.98
CA PRO A 244 -1.27 -9.83 -33.76
C PRO A 244 -2.11 -9.04 -32.75
N ASP A 245 -3.37 -9.43 -32.57
CA ASP A 245 -4.33 -8.75 -31.69
C ASP A 245 -4.53 -9.47 -30.34
N ASP A 246 -3.74 -10.52 -30.04
CA ASP A 246 -3.87 -11.24 -28.77
C ASP A 246 -3.28 -10.42 -27.62
N LEU A 247 -4.17 -9.97 -26.73
CA LEU A 247 -3.82 -9.07 -25.64
C LEU A 247 -2.88 -9.70 -24.61
N ALA A 248 -3.00 -11.01 -24.37
CA ALA A 248 -2.11 -11.69 -23.43
C ALA A 248 -0.69 -11.75 -23.99
N LEU A 249 -0.53 -11.94 -25.30
CA LEU A 249 0.79 -11.90 -25.93
C LEU A 249 1.41 -10.50 -25.93
N ILE A 250 0.62 -9.46 -26.19
CA ILE A 250 1.08 -8.05 -26.11
C ILE A 250 1.50 -7.73 -24.67
N GLU A 251 0.72 -8.15 -23.68
CA GLU A 251 1.05 -8.00 -22.26
C GLU A 251 2.34 -8.73 -21.89
N LEU A 252 2.49 -10.01 -22.26
CA LEU A 252 3.71 -10.79 -22.01
C LEU A 252 4.93 -10.12 -22.64
N LYS A 253 4.82 -9.60 -23.88
CA LYS A 253 5.90 -8.83 -24.52
C LYS A 253 6.25 -7.57 -23.73
N GLY A 254 5.24 -6.82 -23.27
CA GLY A 254 5.43 -5.66 -22.40
C GLY A 254 6.11 -6.02 -21.07
N GLN A 255 5.72 -7.12 -20.44
CA GLN A 255 6.31 -7.61 -19.19
C GLN A 255 7.78 -8.05 -19.39
N ILE A 256 8.11 -8.71 -20.51
CA ILE A 256 9.50 -9.09 -20.84
C ILE A 256 10.37 -7.84 -20.91
N TYR A 257 9.97 -6.82 -21.67
CA TYR A 257 10.73 -5.57 -21.76
C TYR A 257 10.83 -4.85 -20.41
N LEU A 258 9.77 -4.88 -19.59
CA LEU A 258 9.79 -4.30 -18.25
C LEU A 258 10.81 -5.00 -17.35
N GLN A 259 10.89 -6.34 -17.39
CA GLN A 259 11.89 -7.10 -16.62
C GLN A 259 13.32 -6.91 -17.15
N GLN A 260 13.49 -6.57 -18.43
CA GLN A 260 14.77 -6.15 -19.01
C GLN A 260 15.12 -4.68 -18.73
N GLU A 261 14.27 -3.94 -18.02
CA GLU A 261 14.38 -2.48 -17.84
C GLU A 261 14.39 -1.69 -19.17
N ASN A 262 13.86 -2.29 -20.25
CA ASN A 262 13.66 -1.62 -21.52
C ASN A 262 12.32 -0.87 -21.54
N TRP A 263 12.27 0.22 -20.78
CA TRP A 263 11.06 1.01 -20.55
C TRP A 263 10.44 1.59 -21.82
N ALA A 264 11.25 1.94 -22.82
CA ALA A 264 10.76 2.52 -24.07
C ALA A 264 9.94 1.51 -24.89
N GLU A 265 10.45 0.28 -25.06
CA GLU A 265 9.71 -0.75 -25.79
C GLU A 265 8.54 -1.30 -24.98
N ALA A 266 8.70 -1.44 -23.66
CA ALA A 266 7.61 -1.81 -22.79
C ALA A 266 6.45 -0.79 -22.90
N ALA A 267 6.74 0.53 -22.94
CA ALA A 267 5.73 1.56 -23.05
C ALA A 267 4.93 1.47 -24.36
N LYS A 268 5.60 1.15 -25.47
CA LYS A 268 4.92 0.93 -26.76
C LYS A 268 3.91 -0.21 -26.66
N GLN A 269 4.29 -1.35 -26.08
CA GLN A 269 3.38 -2.50 -25.94
C GLN A 269 2.19 -2.16 -25.03
N PHE A 270 2.45 -1.50 -23.90
CA PHE A 270 1.39 -1.09 -22.99
C PHE A 270 0.48 -0.01 -23.59
N SER A 271 0.98 0.88 -24.43
CA SER A 271 0.15 1.86 -25.16
C SER A 271 -0.88 1.16 -26.04
N LEU A 272 -0.53 0.05 -26.68
CA LEU A 272 -1.50 -0.76 -27.45
C LEU A 272 -2.61 -1.31 -26.56
N LEU A 273 -2.28 -1.73 -25.34
CA LEU A 273 -3.25 -2.21 -24.36
C LEU A 273 -4.16 -1.08 -23.86
N LEU A 274 -3.64 0.14 -23.69
CA LEU A 274 -4.43 1.30 -23.28
C LEU A 274 -5.50 1.69 -24.31
N GLU A 275 -5.22 1.49 -25.60
CA GLU A 275 -6.16 1.81 -26.69
C GLU A 275 -7.26 0.74 -26.85
N ASN A 276 -7.11 -0.42 -26.22
CA ASN A 276 -8.09 -1.49 -26.34
C ASN A 276 -9.33 -1.25 -25.46
N PRO A 277 -10.56 -1.26 -26.00
CA PRO A 277 -11.78 -1.04 -25.24
C PRO A 277 -12.16 -2.20 -24.30
N LYS A 278 -11.63 -3.41 -24.51
CA LYS A 278 -11.88 -4.58 -23.65
C LYS A 278 -11.11 -4.52 -22.33
N ILE A 279 -10.03 -3.75 -22.28
CA ILE A 279 -9.23 -3.59 -21.06
C ILE A 279 -9.93 -2.57 -20.18
N ASN A 280 -10.22 -2.96 -18.94
CA ASN A 280 -10.89 -2.07 -17.99
C ASN A 280 -10.00 -0.90 -17.60
N LEU A 281 -10.63 0.21 -17.19
CA LEU A 281 -9.95 1.45 -16.86
C LEU A 281 -8.92 1.26 -15.74
N ASP A 282 -9.24 0.46 -14.71
CA ASP A 282 -8.34 0.22 -13.59
C ASP A 282 -7.01 -0.43 -14.01
N ALA A 283 -7.05 -1.38 -14.96
CA ALA A 283 -5.84 -1.99 -15.51
C ALA A 283 -5.00 -0.94 -16.27
N LYS A 284 -5.67 -0.06 -17.02
CA LYS A 284 -5.02 1.05 -17.74
C LYS A 284 -4.33 2.01 -16.77
N ILE A 285 -4.99 2.37 -15.67
CA ILE A 285 -4.44 3.25 -14.63
C ILE A 285 -3.25 2.57 -13.92
N ARG A 286 -3.34 1.28 -13.58
CA ARG A 286 -2.23 0.53 -12.96
C ARG A 286 -0.98 0.52 -13.82
N VAL A 287 -1.14 0.33 -15.13
CA VAL A 287 -0.02 0.40 -16.07
C VAL A 287 0.56 1.82 -16.09
N GLY A 288 -0.28 2.85 -16.25
CA GLY A 288 0.16 4.25 -16.23
C GLY A 288 0.90 4.63 -14.94
N SER A 289 0.46 4.14 -13.78
CA SER A 289 1.06 4.46 -12.49
C SER A 289 2.44 3.84 -12.30
N ILE A 290 2.68 2.62 -12.79
CA ILE A 290 4.01 1.98 -12.79
C ILE A 290 4.99 2.85 -13.58
N TYR A 291 4.60 3.31 -14.78
CA TYR A 291 5.44 4.19 -15.57
C TYR A 291 5.62 5.57 -14.93
N PHE A 292 4.58 6.12 -14.28
CA PHE A 292 4.73 7.37 -13.54
C PHE A 292 5.77 7.25 -12.43
N ILE A 293 5.72 6.19 -11.63
CA ILE A 293 6.71 5.93 -10.56
C ILE A 293 8.11 5.81 -11.16
N GLN A 294 8.27 5.07 -12.27
CA GLN A 294 9.57 4.96 -12.92
C GLN A 294 10.03 6.29 -13.50
N SER A 295 9.13 7.12 -14.01
CA SER A 295 9.46 8.44 -14.52
C SER A 295 10.03 9.37 -13.44
N VAL A 296 9.80 9.07 -12.15
CA VAL A 296 10.46 9.76 -11.02
C VAL A 296 11.96 9.52 -11.04
N LYS A 297 12.39 8.31 -11.42
CA LYS A 297 13.80 7.92 -11.54
C LYS A 297 14.39 8.29 -12.91
N ASP A 298 13.62 8.08 -13.98
CA ASP A 298 14.02 8.37 -15.36
C ASP A 298 13.07 9.39 -16.00
N THR A 299 13.52 10.65 -16.01
CA THR A 299 12.72 11.77 -16.55
C THR A 299 12.38 11.64 -18.03
N THR A 300 13.09 10.80 -18.80
CA THR A 300 12.82 10.60 -20.23
C THR A 300 11.47 9.92 -20.49
N LEU A 301 10.90 9.24 -19.47
CA LEU A 301 9.59 8.59 -19.56
C LEU A 301 8.42 9.54 -19.32
N LEU A 302 8.66 10.74 -18.77
CA LEU A 302 7.60 11.68 -18.40
C LEU A 302 6.69 12.08 -19.58
N PRO A 303 7.19 12.34 -20.81
CA PRO A 303 6.35 12.64 -21.97
C PRO A 303 5.41 11.46 -22.31
N THR A 304 5.91 10.23 -22.25
CA THR A 304 5.12 9.03 -22.52
C THR A 304 4.01 8.83 -21.50
N VAL A 305 4.34 8.97 -20.21
CA VAL A 305 3.38 8.90 -19.10
C VAL A 305 2.30 9.97 -19.26
N LYS A 306 2.70 11.19 -19.60
CA LYS A 306 1.78 12.29 -19.86
C LYS A 306 0.85 11.99 -21.02
N GLU A 307 1.34 11.45 -22.12
CA GLU A 307 0.52 11.05 -23.25
C GLU A 307 -0.50 9.98 -22.84
N MET A 308 -0.07 8.94 -22.13
CA MET A 308 -0.94 7.88 -21.62
C MET A 308 -2.10 8.44 -20.79
N PHE A 309 -1.80 9.23 -19.75
CA PHE A 309 -2.85 9.80 -18.90
C PHE A 309 -3.69 10.85 -19.63
N THR A 310 -3.13 11.64 -20.55
CA THR A 310 -3.90 12.61 -21.35
C THR A 310 -4.88 11.92 -22.30
N LYS A 311 -4.52 10.76 -22.86
CA LYS A 311 -5.44 9.95 -23.67
C LYS A 311 -6.58 9.42 -22.79
N LEU A 312 -6.24 8.80 -21.65
CA LEU A 312 -7.25 8.29 -20.72
C LEU A 312 -8.19 9.40 -20.21
N ASP A 313 -7.67 10.61 -20.00
CA ASP A 313 -8.44 11.78 -19.53
C ASP A 313 -9.60 12.19 -20.43
N LYS A 314 -9.50 11.90 -21.74
CA LYS A 314 -10.54 12.26 -22.71
C LYS A 314 -11.80 11.41 -22.55
N ASP A 315 -11.63 10.17 -22.09
CA ASP A 315 -12.68 9.15 -22.09
C ASP A 315 -13.30 8.95 -20.70
N THR A 316 -12.80 9.65 -19.68
CA THR A 316 -13.31 9.50 -18.30
C THR A 316 -13.07 10.74 -17.44
N THR A 317 -13.87 10.86 -16.38
CA THR A 317 -13.72 11.83 -15.30
C THR A 317 -13.10 11.20 -14.05
N ASP A 318 -12.35 10.11 -14.20
CA ASP A 318 -11.75 9.42 -13.06
C ASP A 318 -10.72 10.29 -12.33
N TRP A 319 -10.87 10.40 -11.01
CA TRP A 319 -10.05 11.27 -10.18
C TRP A 319 -8.58 10.82 -10.13
N GLN A 320 -8.27 9.53 -10.29
CA GLN A 320 -6.90 9.02 -10.26
C GLN A 320 -6.11 9.56 -11.45
N ILE A 321 -6.74 9.63 -12.62
CA ILE A 321 -6.13 10.21 -13.83
C ILE A 321 -5.86 11.70 -13.62
N LYS A 322 -6.84 12.45 -13.07
CA LYS A 322 -6.64 13.87 -12.73
C LYS A 322 -5.49 14.04 -11.73
N MET A 323 -5.39 13.14 -10.74
CA MET A 323 -4.30 13.16 -9.75
C MET A 323 -2.94 13.00 -10.43
N PHE A 324 -2.76 11.98 -11.29
CA PHE A 324 -1.51 11.80 -12.02
C PHE A 324 -1.19 12.97 -12.96
N LEU A 325 -2.18 13.54 -13.63
CA LEU A 325 -1.97 14.73 -14.48
C LEU A 325 -1.58 15.96 -13.67
N GLY A 326 -2.12 16.13 -12.47
CA GLY A 326 -1.72 17.18 -11.52
C GLY A 326 -0.26 17.02 -11.09
N GLU A 327 0.14 15.80 -10.71
CA GLU A 327 1.51 15.48 -10.34
C GLU A 327 2.50 15.65 -11.51
N ILE A 328 2.11 15.25 -12.72
CA ILE A 328 2.92 15.49 -13.94
C ILE A 328 3.09 17.00 -14.16
N ALA A 329 2.03 17.80 -13.99
CA ALA A 329 2.10 19.25 -14.14
C ALA A 329 3.00 19.91 -13.08
N LEU A 330 2.98 19.43 -11.82
CA LEU A 330 3.92 19.87 -10.78
C LEU A 330 5.37 19.62 -11.20
N ARG A 331 5.67 18.45 -11.73
CA ARG A 331 7.03 18.11 -12.21
C ARG A 331 7.46 18.93 -13.41
N GLU A 332 6.52 19.36 -14.24
CA GLU A 332 6.75 20.33 -15.32
C GLU A 332 6.82 21.79 -14.83
N LYS A 333 6.70 22.04 -13.51
CA LYS A 333 6.62 23.38 -12.88
C LYS A 333 5.49 24.24 -13.44
N LYS A 334 4.34 23.61 -13.74
CA LYS A 334 3.13 24.26 -14.27
C LYS A 334 2.05 24.31 -13.22
N ASP A 335 2.27 25.11 -12.18
CA ASP A 335 1.38 25.22 -11.01
C ASP A 335 -0.07 25.51 -11.39
N THR A 336 -0.32 26.41 -12.36
CA THR A 336 -1.68 26.73 -12.80
C THR A 336 -2.42 25.50 -13.37
N VAL A 337 -1.69 24.62 -14.07
CA VAL A 337 -2.25 23.38 -14.62
C VAL A 337 -2.45 22.35 -13.51
N ALA A 338 -1.50 22.24 -12.58
CA ALA A 338 -1.59 21.36 -11.43
C ALA A 338 -2.79 21.73 -10.52
N ILE A 339 -2.94 23.00 -10.16
CA ILE A 339 -4.06 23.55 -9.39
C ILE A 339 -5.39 23.16 -10.04
N ARG A 340 -5.51 23.32 -11.36
CA ARG A 340 -6.75 22.96 -12.09
C ARG A 340 -7.09 21.48 -11.93
N TYR A 341 -6.09 20.58 -12.06
CA TYR A 341 -6.32 19.15 -11.92
C TYR A 341 -6.62 18.74 -10.47
N PHE A 342 -5.86 19.22 -9.49
CA PHE A 342 -6.12 18.89 -8.09
C PHE A 342 -7.47 19.44 -7.60
N LYS A 343 -7.91 20.60 -8.11
CA LYS A 343 -9.27 21.08 -7.86
C LYS A 343 -10.34 20.12 -8.37
N GLN A 344 -10.15 19.53 -9.56
CA GLN A 344 -11.06 18.49 -10.04
C GLN A 344 -11.02 17.25 -9.14
N VAL A 345 -9.84 16.86 -8.64
CA VAL A 345 -9.73 15.72 -7.71
C VAL A 345 -10.50 15.99 -6.42
N THR A 346 -10.38 17.20 -5.82
CA THR A 346 -11.12 17.55 -4.60
C THR A 346 -12.64 17.57 -4.82
N ASP A 347 -13.10 17.90 -6.03
CA ASP A 347 -14.53 17.85 -6.39
C ASP A 347 -15.03 16.40 -6.58
N LEU A 348 -14.24 15.55 -7.23
CA LEU A 348 -14.59 14.18 -7.60
C LEU A 348 -14.37 13.16 -6.48
N ALA A 349 -13.39 13.40 -5.61
CA ALA A 349 -12.94 12.49 -4.57
C ALA A 349 -12.74 13.25 -3.24
N LYS A 350 -13.83 13.73 -2.65
CA LYS A 350 -13.84 14.46 -1.38
C LYS A 350 -13.21 13.70 -0.19
N TRP A 351 -13.07 12.39 -0.30
CA TRP A 351 -12.42 11.53 0.68
C TRP A 351 -10.88 11.47 0.52
N ASN A 352 -10.32 12.07 -0.53
CA ASN A 352 -8.90 12.07 -0.82
C ASN A 352 -8.19 13.28 -0.18
N GLY A 353 -7.73 13.12 1.07
CA GLY A 353 -6.99 14.16 1.81
C GLY A 353 -5.72 14.64 1.10
N GLU A 354 -5.02 13.76 0.40
CA GLU A 354 -3.78 14.10 -0.32
C GLU A 354 -4.00 15.13 -1.42
N ALA A 355 -5.16 15.10 -2.08
CA ALA A 355 -5.52 16.10 -3.09
C ALA A 355 -5.70 17.50 -2.47
N TYR A 356 -6.28 17.58 -1.28
CA TYR A 356 -6.39 18.84 -0.52
C TYR A 356 -5.02 19.35 -0.08
N VAL A 357 -4.14 18.47 0.38
CA VAL A 357 -2.76 18.82 0.74
C VAL A 357 -2.02 19.40 -0.46
N ARG A 358 -2.09 18.74 -1.63
CA ARG A 358 -1.45 19.21 -2.87
C ARG A 358 -2.00 20.56 -3.32
N LEU A 359 -3.32 20.73 -3.34
CA LEU A 359 -3.95 21.96 -3.78
C LEU A 359 -3.71 23.12 -2.80
N GLY A 360 -3.85 22.87 -1.49
CA GLY A 360 -3.61 23.83 -0.44
C GLY A 360 -2.15 24.28 -0.39
N GLY A 361 -1.20 23.34 -0.52
CA GLY A 361 0.22 23.64 -0.63
C GLY A 361 0.54 24.52 -1.84
N LEU A 362 -0.03 24.22 -3.01
CA LEU A 362 0.13 25.07 -4.21
C LEU A 362 -0.42 26.48 -4.03
N TYR A 363 -1.59 26.63 -3.38
CA TYR A 363 -2.12 27.95 -3.05
C TYR A 363 -1.20 28.70 -2.08
N PHE A 364 -0.68 28.03 -1.06
CA PHE A 364 0.27 28.61 -0.12
C PHE A 364 1.55 29.08 -0.82
N ASP A 365 2.18 28.22 -1.62
CA ASP A 365 3.42 28.54 -2.36
C ASP A 365 3.23 29.70 -3.35
N ASN A 366 2.03 29.81 -3.92
CA ASN A 366 1.65 30.92 -4.80
C ASN A 366 1.14 32.17 -4.05
N LYS A 367 1.33 32.23 -2.72
CA LYS A 367 0.90 33.32 -1.82
C LYS A 367 -0.60 33.61 -1.85
N LYS A 368 -1.41 32.64 -2.28
CA LYS A 368 -2.88 32.70 -2.30
C LYS A 368 -3.44 32.18 -0.98
N TYR A 369 -3.07 32.83 0.12
CA TYR A 369 -3.39 32.35 1.47
C TYR A 369 -4.89 32.24 1.70
N MET A 370 -5.69 33.19 1.21
CA MET A 370 -7.16 33.13 1.34
C MET A 370 -7.78 31.93 0.61
N ASP A 371 -7.26 31.56 -0.56
CA ASP A 371 -7.73 30.38 -1.31
C ASP A 371 -7.34 29.08 -0.57
N ALA A 372 -6.14 29.05 0.04
CA ALA A 372 -5.68 27.94 0.87
C ALA A 372 -6.53 27.78 2.14
N ILE A 373 -6.82 28.89 2.83
CA ILE A 373 -7.67 28.91 4.04
C ILE A 373 -9.06 28.37 3.70
N SER A 374 -9.74 28.97 2.73
CA SER A 374 -11.11 28.58 2.37
C SER A 374 -11.21 27.10 1.97
N LEU A 375 -10.21 26.56 1.27
CA LEU A 375 -10.17 25.16 0.89
C LEU A 375 -9.96 24.24 2.10
N LEU A 376 -9.01 24.58 2.98
CA LEU A 376 -8.55 23.70 4.05
C LEU A 376 -9.41 23.76 5.31
N GLU A 377 -10.14 24.85 5.53
CA GLU A 377 -11.19 24.93 6.57
C GLU A 377 -12.30 23.90 6.31
N ASP A 378 -12.71 23.71 5.06
CA ASP A 378 -13.65 22.65 4.70
C ASP A 378 -13.01 21.27 4.83
N ALA A 379 -11.75 21.12 4.42
CA ALA A 379 -11.05 19.84 4.44
C ALA A 379 -10.81 19.33 5.87
N VAL A 380 -10.41 20.20 6.81
CA VAL A 380 -10.09 19.81 8.19
C VAL A 380 -11.31 19.26 8.94
N MET A 381 -12.54 19.59 8.52
CA MET A 381 -13.76 18.98 9.09
C MET A 381 -13.85 17.47 8.79
N SER A 382 -13.33 17.03 7.64
CA SER A 382 -13.31 15.62 7.25
C SER A 382 -11.99 14.92 7.61
N PHE A 383 -10.90 15.69 7.72
CA PHE A 383 -9.55 15.21 8.01
C PHE A 383 -8.91 15.92 9.21
N PRO A 384 -9.54 15.88 10.41
CA PRO A 384 -9.09 16.68 11.56
C PRO A 384 -7.72 16.26 12.09
N ASP A 385 -7.31 15.01 11.85
CA ASP A 385 -6.03 14.44 12.27
C ASP A 385 -5.00 14.36 11.14
N ASP A 386 -5.24 15.01 9.99
CA ASP A 386 -4.24 15.10 8.92
C ASP A 386 -3.21 16.19 9.26
N PHE A 387 -1.95 15.79 9.39
CA PHE A 387 -0.85 16.67 9.77
C PHE A 387 -0.65 17.83 8.78
N ALA A 388 -0.65 17.54 7.48
CA ALA A 388 -0.30 18.52 6.45
C ALA A 388 -1.44 19.52 6.23
N ILE A 389 -2.70 19.09 6.30
CA ILE A 389 -3.87 19.97 6.26
C ILE A 389 -3.80 20.98 7.42
N ASN A 390 -3.62 20.50 8.65
CA ASN A 390 -3.50 21.38 9.83
C ASN A 390 -2.31 22.34 9.71
N LEU A 391 -1.15 21.85 9.24
CA LEU A 391 0.04 22.68 9.06
C LEU A 391 -0.18 23.80 8.03
N ILE A 392 -0.66 23.46 6.83
CA ILE A 392 -0.83 24.42 5.74
C ILE A 392 -1.94 25.43 6.07
N LEU A 393 -3.04 24.98 6.71
CA LEU A 393 -4.10 25.88 7.16
C LEU A 393 -3.57 26.87 8.21
N GLY A 394 -2.91 26.37 9.25
CA GLY A 394 -2.32 27.19 10.30
C GLY A 394 -1.26 28.17 9.78
N LEU A 395 -0.39 27.73 8.86
CA LEU A 395 0.56 28.60 8.18
C LEU A 395 -0.14 29.69 7.36
N SER A 396 -1.19 29.34 6.60
CA SER A 396 -1.92 30.29 5.77
C SER A 396 -2.64 31.36 6.60
N LEU A 397 -3.25 30.97 7.73
CA LEU A 397 -3.86 31.88 8.70
C LEU A 397 -2.80 32.80 9.34
N SER A 398 -1.66 32.25 9.76
CA SER A 398 -0.55 33.02 10.34
C SER A 398 0.02 34.04 9.35
N GLN A 399 0.21 33.66 8.08
CA GLN A 399 0.64 34.58 7.01
C GLN A 399 -0.39 35.67 6.69
N SER A 400 -1.67 35.41 6.99
CA SER A 400 -2.77 36.39 6.83
C SER A 400 -2.98 37.26 8.08
N ASN A 401 -2.09 37.16 9.07
CA ASN A 401 -2.17 37.82 10.39
C ASN A 401 -3.35 37.37 11.27
N SER A 402 -4.03 36.26 10.94
CA SER A 402 -5.10 35.66 11.75
C SER A 402 -4.52 34.72 12.82
N PHE A 403 -3.68 35.25 13.70
CA PHE A 403 -2.89 34.44 14.64
C PHE A 403 -3.74 33.64 15.64
N ILE A 404 -4.86 34.22 16.11
CA ILE A 404 -5.78 33.55 17.06
C ILE A 404 -6.40 32.30 16.44
N GLU A 405 -6.77 32.38 15.16
CA GLU A 405 -7.35 31.24 14.42
C GLU A 405 -6.27 30.22 14.02
N ALA A 406 -5.03 30.68 13.76
CA ALA A 406 -3.91 29.83 13.37
C ALA A 406 -3.44 28.89 14.49
N GLU A 407 -3.41 29.39 15.74
CA GLU A 407 -2.89 28.69 16.92
C GLU A 407 -3.42 27.25 17.07
N PRO A 408 -4.74 26.98 17.12
CA PRO A 408 -5.26 25.62 17.34
C PRO A 408 -4.83 24.62 16.26
N TYR A 409 -4.75 25.05 14.99
CA TYR A 409 -4.33 24.17 13.90
C TYR A 409 -2.82 23.88 13.93
N LEU A 410 -2.00 24.89 14.25
CA LEU A 410 -0.55 24.70 14.41
C LEU A 410 -0.24 23.84 15.65
N GLN A 411 -0.97 24.04 16.74
CA GLN A 411 -0.88 23.20 17.94
C GLN A 411 -1.25 21.75 17.61
N LYS A 412 -2.34 21.53 16.86
CA LYS A 412 -2.74 20.19 16.37
C LYS A 412 -1.66 19.57 15.47
N SER A 413 -1.05 20.35 14.59
CA SER A 413 0.05 19.89 13.73
C SER A 413 1.26 19.42 14.55
N VAL A 414 1.64 20.17 15.60
CA VAL A 414 2.71 19.77 16.54
C VAL A 414 2.33 18.53 17.36
N GLU A 415 1.07 18.37 17.76
CA GLU A 415 0.61 17.15 18.44
C GLU A 415 0.72 15.91 17.55
N LEU A 416 0.37 16.04 16.27
CA LEU A 416 0.43 14.95 15.28
C LEU A 416 1.88 14.60 14.90
N ASN A 417 2.76 15.59 14.80
CA ASN A 417 4.19 15.40 14.56
C ASN A 417 5.05 16.34 15.43
N PRO A 418 5.44 15.92 16.64
CA PRO A 418 6.13 16.76 17.62
C PRO A 418 7.60 17.05 17.26
N THR A 419 8.10 16.46 16.18
CA THR A 419 9.47 16.65 15.68
C THR A 419 9.52 17.40 14.35
N ASP A 420 8.38 17.86 13.83
CA ASP A 420 8.38 18.68 12.63
C ASP A 420 8.83 20.12 12.95
N ILE A 421 9.93 20.53 12.33
CA ILE A 421 10.57 21.82 12.57
C ILE A 421 9.68 22.96 12.08
N ASN A 422 8.98 22.79 10.95
CA ASN A 422 8.12 23.82 10.39
C ASN A 422 6.90 24.05 11.29
N ALA A 423 6.27 22.99 11.79
CA ALA A 423 5.16 23.09 12.72
C ALA A 423 5.57 23.76 14.04
N LEU A 424 6.69 23.34 14.63
CA LEU A 424 7.22 23.95 15.86
C LEU A 424 7.59 25.43 15.66
N SER A 425 8.25 25.76 14.54
CA SER A 425 8.62 27.13 14.18
C SER A 425 7.40 28.01 13.98
N ALA A 426 6.42 27.54 13.22
CA ALA A 426 5.21 28.28 12.91
C ALA A 426 4.36 28.53 14.15
N LEU A 427 4.23 27.53 15.04
CA LEU A 427 3.55 27.69 16.32
C LEU A 427 4.30 28.68 17.21
N GLY A 428 5.62 28.55 17.33
CA GLY A 428 6.44 29.47 18.11
C GLY A 428 6.32 30.93 17.64
N TYR A 429 6.39 31.16 16.33
CA TYR A 429 6.16 32.48 15.75
C TYR A 429 4.74 33.00 16.03
N THR A 430 3.71 32.16 15.83
CA THR A 430 2.31 32.54 16.05
C THR A 430 2.03 32.92 17.51
N LEU A 431 2.55 32.14 18.46
CA LEU A 431 2.46 32.43 19.90
C LEU A 431 3.16 33.76 20.26
N SER A 432 4.30 34.05 19.64
CA SER A 432 4.97 35.34 19.83
C SER A 432 4.11 36.50 19.36
N ARG A 433 3.46 36.38 18.20
CA ARG A 433 2.53 37.40 17.68
C ARG A 433 1.28 37.57 18.55
N LEU A 434 0.92 36.55 19.32
CA LEU A 434 -0.14 36.60 20.35
C LEU A 434 0.36 37.11 21.71
N ASN A 435 1.61 37.57 21.82
CA ASN A 435 2.29 37.97 23.05
C ASN A 435 2.48 36.83 24.09
N GLN A 436 2.34 35.57 23.68
CA GLN A 436 2.63 34.38 24.50
C GLN A 436 4.10 33.98 24.37
N ASN A 437 4.99 34.94 24.63
CA ASN A 437 6.42 34.83 24.33
C ASN A 437 7.14 33.70 25.10
N ASP A 438 6.73 33.39 26.33
CA ASP A 438 7.36 32.31 27.10
C ASP A 438 7.05 30.92 26.52
N GLU A 439 5.83 30.71 26.02
CA GLU A 439 5.44 29.47 25.33
C GLU A 439 6.11 29.37 23.96
N ALA A 440 6.17 30.49 23.22
CA ALA A 440 6.88 30.57 21.94
C ALA A 440 8.34 30.10 22.05
N ILE A 441 9.06 30.56 23.08
CA ILE A 441 10.45 30.17 23.36
C ILE A 441 10.58 28.66 23.59
N ILE A 442 9.60 28.01 24.24
CA ILE A 442 9.65 26.55 24.46
C ILE A 442 9.63 25.80 23.12
N TYR A 443 8.70 26.14 22.23
CA TYR A 443 8.58 25.46 20.93
C TYR A 443 9.74 25.78 19.98
N LEU A 444 10.22 27.01 19.94
CA LEU A 444 11.42 27.38 19.17
C LEU A 444 12.68 26.68 19.68
N ASN A 445 12.83 26.51 21.00
CA ASN A 445 13.95 25.73 21.54
C ASN A 445 13.84 24.24 21.19
N LYS A 446 12.63 23.65 21.18
CA LYS A 446 12.44 22.28 20.67
C LYS A 446 12.91 22.16 19.22
N ALA A 447 12.54 23.12 18.37
CA ALA A 447 12.98 23.16 16.98
C ALA A 447 14.52 23.31 16.85
N LEU A 448 15.13 24.16 17.69
CA LEU A 448 16.58 24.35 17.74
C LEU A 448 17.35 23.15 18.30
N VAL A 449 16.72 22.27 19.09
CA VAL A 449 17.35 20.99 19.48
C VAL A 449 17.50 20.08 18.26
N LEU A 450 16.53 20.12 17.33
CA LEU A 450 16.54 19.32 16.10
C LEU A 450 17.49 19.94 15.04
N GLU A 451 17.46 21.26 14.88
CA GLU A 451 18.37 22.00 14.00
C GLU A 451 19.10 23.15 14.74
N PRO A 452 20.21 22.85 15.45
CA PRO A 452 20.93 23.84 16.27
C PRO A 452 21.57 25.00 15.51
N LYS A 453 21.64 24.90 14.18
CA LYS A 453 22.26 25.87 13.28
C LYS A 453 21.24 26.59 12.38
N ASN A 454 19.95 26.40 12.60
CA ASN A 454 18.92 27.08 11.81
C ASN A 454 18.90 28.58 12.17
N VAL A 455 19.32 29.42 11.22
CA VAL A 455 19.49 30.87 11.42
C VAL A 455 18.14 31.58 11.56
N ASP A 456 17.10 31.11 10.87
CA ASP A 456 15.77 31.72 10.91
C ASP A 456 15.10 31.49 12.28
N LEU A 457 15.27 30.30 12.87
CA LEU A 457 14.84 30.02 14.25
C LEU A 457 15.57 30.88 15.28
N LEU A 458 16.90 31.02 15.14
CA LEU A 458 17.69 31.90 16.01
C LEU A 458 17.26 33.36 15.84
N GLY A 459 17.01 33.81 14.61
CA GLY A 459 16.52 35.16 14.32
C GLY A 459 15.18 35.44 15.00
N THR A 460 14.24 34.49 14.90
CA THR A 460 12.91 34.59 15.56
C THR A 460 13.04 34.62 17.08
N LEU A 461 13.91 33.78 17.65
CA LEU A 461 14.16 33.77 19.09
C LEU A 461 14.82 35.07 19.57
N GLY A 462 15.74 35.63 18.77
CA GLY A 462 16.36 36.94 19.03
C GLY A 462 15.35 38.08 19.04
N LEU A 463 14.38 38.08 18.11
CA LEU A 463 13.28 39.03 18.09
C LEU A 463 12.46 38.97 19.39
N ILE A 464 12.06 37.77 19.81
CA ILE A 464 11.28 37.56 21.05
C ILE A 464 12.05 38.04 22.28
N TYR A 465 13.36 37.74 22.37
CA TYR A 465 14.18 38.24 23.48
C TYR A 465 14.33 39.76 23.47
N ASN A 466 14.39 40.39 22.29
CA ASN A 466 14.38 41.86 22.17
C ASN A 466 13.07 42.45 22.72
N GLU A 467 11.92 41.91 22.29
CA GLU A 467 10.59 42.35 22.75
C GLU A 467 10.42 42.20 24.27
N GLN A 468 10.92 41.09 24.84
CA GLN A 468 10.93 40.86 26.28
C GLN A 468 11.99 41.70 27.04
N LYS A 469 12.77 42.54 26.34
CA LYS A 469 13.91 43.32 26.88
C LYS A 469 14.99 42.47 27.55
N LYS A 470 15.07 41.17 27.21
CA LYS A 470 16.12 40.23 27.64
C LYS A 470 17.35 40.41 26.75
N PHE A 471 17.99 41.57 26.88
CA PHE A 471 19.01 42.03 25.95
C PHE A 471 20.27 41.16 25.91
N LYS A 472 20.65 40.53 27.04
CA LYS A 472 21.83 39.65 27.07
C LYS A 472 21.60 38.39 26.24
N GLU A 473 20.41 37.80 26.37
CA GLU A 473 19.97 36.63 25.62
C GLU A 473 19.80 36.98 24.14
N CYS A 474 19.17 38.11 23.84
CA CYS A 474 19.06 38.69 22.49
C CYS A 474 20.43 38.83 21.81
N ASP A 475 21.39 39.51 22.45
CA ASP A 475 22.74 39.74 21.91
C ASP A 475 23.48 38.41 21.66
N SER A 476 23.34 37.46 22.58
CA SER A 476 23.93 36.12 22.48
C SER A 476 23.36 35.34 21.29
N ILE A 477 22.04 35.32 21.15
CA ILE A 477 21.36 34.58 20.08
C ILE A 477 21.64 35.18 18.70
N TYR A 478 21.58 36.51 18.55
CA TYR A 478 21.92 37.14 17.28
C TYR A 478 23.40 36.98 16.93
N SER A 479 24.31 37.07 17.91
CA SER A 479 25.74 36.81 17.66
C SER A 479 25.96 35.38 17.19
N LYS A 480 25.33 34.39 17.83
CA LYS A 480 25.36 32.98 17.39
C LYS A 480 24.80 32.80 15.98
N ALA A 481 23.70 33.47 15.64
CA ALA A 481 23.12 33.43 14.30
C ALA A 481 24.10 33.97 13.24
N LEU A 482 24.77 35.09 13.53
CA LEU A 482 25.76 35.71 12.64
C LEU A 482 27.11 34.98 12.60
N GLU A 483 27.45 34.19 13.61
CA GLU A 483 28.58 33.25 13.55
C GLU A 483 28.31 32.11 12.55
N ILE A 484 27.06 31.69 12.41
CA ILE A 484 26.64 30.66 11.45
C ILE A 484 26.52 31.24 10.04
N ASP A 485 25.78 32.34 9.89
CA ASP A 485 25.64 33.09 8.64
C ASP A 485 25.81 34.59 8.87
N SER A 486 27.04 35.05 8.66
CA SER A 486 27.40 36.47 8.80
C SER A 486 26.76 37.41 7.75
N THR A 487 26.03 36.86 6.78
CA THR A 487 25.43 37.59 5.64
C THR A 487 23.90 37.52 5.60
N ASN A 488 23.27 36.94 6.63
CA ASN A 488 21.82 36.90 6.73
C ASN A 488 21.27 38.32 6.96
N ALA A 489 20.65 38.91 5.92
CA ALA A 489 20.19 40.29 5.94
C ALA A 489 19.08 40.53 6.97
N LEU A 490 18.18 39.56 7.19
CA LEU A 490 17.11 39.68 8.17
C LEU A 490 17.68 39.75 9.58
N VAL A 491 18.60 38.86 9.94
CA VAL A 491 19.27 38.87 11.25
C VAL A 491 20.13 40.13 11.43
N LEU A 492 20.90 40.53 10.42
CA LEU A 492 21.69 41.77 10.46
C LEU A 492 20.80 42.99 10.72
N ASN A 493 19.67 43.08 10.03
CA ASN A 493 18.70 44.14 10.22
C ASN A 493 18.10 44.11 11.63
N ASN A 494 17.57 42.97 12.06
CA ASN A 494 16.86 42.87 13.34
C ASN A 494 17.81 43.11 14.52
N TYR A 495 19.06 42.68 14.41
CA TYR A 495 20.05 42.96 15.44
C TYR A 495 20.50 44.43 15.43
N ALA A 496 20.69 45.03 14.24
CA ALA A 496 20.97 46.47 14.14
C ALA A 496 19.85 47.32 14.74
N TYR A 497 18.59 46.95 14.47
CA TYR A 497 17.42 47.59 15.04
C TYR A 497 17.45 47.53 16.57
N SER A 498 17.61 46.34 17.16
CA SER A 498 17.74 46.16 18.62
C SER A 498 18.83 47.05 19.24
N LEU A 499 20.03 47.07 18.65
CA LEU A 499 21.14 47.91 19.15
C LEU A 499 20.81 49.41 19.05
N SER A 500 20.14 49.82 17.97
CA SER A 500 19.75 51.21 17.75
C SER A 500 18.65 51.68 18.70
N GLU A 501 17.64 50.86 19.00
CA GLU A 501 16.63 51.16 20.02
C GLU A 501 17.24 51.40 21.41
N ARG A 502 18.34 50.71 21.69
CA ARG A 502 19.11 50.85 22.94
C ARG A 502 20.12 51.99 22.91
N GLY A 503 20.37 52.60 21.76
CA GLY A 503 21.38 53.66 21.61
C GLY A 503 22.83 53.19 21.79
N ILE A 504 23.12 51.90 21.59
CA ILE A 504 24.46 51.33 21.81
C ILE A 504 25.07 50.79 20.52
N GLU A 505 26.41 50.74 20.46
CA GLU A 505 27.15 50.17 19.32
C GLU A 505 26.66 50.68 17.95
N LEU A 506 26.20 51.93 17.87
CA LEU A 506 25.49 52.48 16.71
C LEU A 506 26.28 52.37 15.40
N GLN A 507 27.61 52.47 15.46
CA GLN A 507 28.46 52.28 14.28
C GLN A 507 28.47 50.83 13.79
N ARG A 508 28.39 49.86 14.71
CA ARG A 508 28.24 48.44 14.37
C ARG A 508 26.85 48.17 13.80
N ALA A 509 25.81 48.72 14.41
CA ALA A 509 24.44 48.64 13.89
C ALA A 509 24.38 49.19 12.46
N LEU A 510 25.00 50.35 12.20
CA LEU A 510 25.07 50.96 10.86
C LEU A 510 25.74 50.04 9.85
N ASN A 511 26.86 49.41 10.20
CA ASN A 511 27.54 48.45 9.33
C ASN A 511 26.64 47.24 9.01
N MET A 512 26.00 46.66 10.03
CA MET A 512 25.11 45.51 9.85
C MET A 512 23.92 45.82 8.94
N VAL A 513 23.19 46.90 9.21
CA VAL A 513 22.02 47.27 8.38
C VAL A 513 22.44 47.75 6.99
N SER A 514 23.61 48.38 6.82
CA SER A 514 24.12 48.75 5.49
C SER A 514 24.28 47.52 4.59
N LYS A 515 24.81 46.41 5.13
CA LYS A 515 24.89 45.13 4.40
C LYS A 515 23.51 44.55 4.07
N ALA A 516 22.53 44.71 4.96
CA ALA A 516 21.15 44.27 4.68
C ALA A 516 20.53 45.08 3.54
N VAL A 517 20.68 46.41 3.55
CA VAL A 517 20.24 47.32 2.49
C VAL A 517 20.98 47.07 1.17
N GLU A 518 22.28 46.78 1.20
CA GLU A 518 23.04 46.40 -0.01
C GLU A 518 22.47 45.14 -0.66
N LYS A 519 21.99 44.17 0.14
CA LYS A 519 21.40 42.92 -0.34
C LYS A 519 19.99 43.12 -0.89
N ASP A 520 19.17 43.94 -0.23
CA ASP A 520 17.83 44.30 -0.70
C ASP A 520 17.57 45.81 -0.52
N PRO A 521 17.93 46.64 -1.53
CA PRO A 521 17.88 48.10 -1.42
C PRO A 521 16.48 48.70 -1.36
N LYS A 522 15.44 47.89 -1.57
CA LYS A 522 14.04 48.33 -1.60
C LYS A 522 13.23 47.77 -0.43
N ASN A 523 13.86 47.02 0.47
CA ASN A 523 13.17 46.48 1.62
C ASN A 523 12.77 47.62 2.59
N PRO A 524 11.47 47.82 2.86
CA PRO A 524 11.02 48.92 3.72
C PRO A 524 11.57 48.81 5.14
N SER A 525 11.61 47.60 5.72
CA SER A 525 12.13 47.39 7.08
C SER A 525 13.63 47.69 7.20
N TYR A 526 14.42 47.40 6.15
CA TYR A 526 15.86 47.67 6.15
C TYR A 526 16.14 49.17 5.99
N LEU A 527 15.37 49.83 5.13
CA LEU A 527 15.43 51.28 4.92
C LEU A 527 14.98 52.07 6.15
N ASP A 528 13.96 51.60 6.85
CA ASP A 528 13.52 52.18 8.11
C ASP A 528 14.60 52.01 9.20
N THR A 529 15.13 50.79 9.36
CA THR A 529 16.16 50.51 10.37
C THR A 529 17.43 51.33 10.14
N ILE A 530 17.93 51.45 8.90
CA ILE A 530 19.12 52.28 8.64
C ILE A 530 18.84 53.76 8.89
N GLY A 531 17.62 54.23 8.58
CA GLY A 531 17.19 55.58 8.88
C GLY A 531 17.14 55.83 10.39
N TRP A 532 16.61 54.88 11.17
CA TRP A 532 16.58 54.94 12.62
C TRP A 532 17.98 54.91 13.25
N VAL A 533 18.91 54.11 12.71
CA VAL A 533 20.32 54.14 13.13
C VAL A 533 20.94 55.52 12.87
N TYR A 534 20.70 56.12 11.70
CA TYR A 534 21.18 57.49 11.42
C TYR A 534 20.57 58.54 12.34
N TYR A 535 19.28 58.38 12.70
CA TYR A 535 18.61 59.24 13.67
C TYR A 535 19.29 59.17 15.04
N GLN A 536 19.60 57.97 15.54
CA GLN A 536 20.30 57.76 16.80
C GLN A 536 21.74 58.30 16.77
N LEU A 537 22.39 58.31 15.60
CA LEU A 537 23.70 58.93 15.37
C LEU A 537 23.63 60.46 15.22
N GLY A 538 22.44 61.06 15.20
CA GLY A 538 22.24 62.51 15.02
C GLY A 538 22.37 62.98 13.57
N ASN A 539 22.45 62.09 12.59
CA ASN A 539 22.49 62.42 11.16
C ASN A 539 21.07 62.44 10.58
N TYR A 540 20.35 63.51 10.88
CA TYR A 540 18.92 63.59 10.57
C TYR A 540 18.63 63.72 9.07
N GLU A 541 19.56 64.24 8.27
CA GLU A 541 19.42 64.30 6.81
C GLU A 541 19.42 62.91 6.18
N LEU A 542 20.36 62.04 6.57
CA LEU A 542 20.39 60.66 6.09
C LEU A 542 19.25 59.83 6.69
N ALA A 543 18.84 60.11 7.92
CA ALA A 543 17.68 59.47 8.53
C ALA A 543 16.40 59.73 7.71
N GLU A 544 16.11 61.00 7.42
CA GLU A 544 14.94 61.39 6.63
C GLU A 544 14.96 60.77 5.23
N LEU A 545 16.12 60.81 4.56
CA LEU A 545 16.26 60.24 3.22
C LEU A 545 15.88 58.76 3.18
N ASN A 546 16.34 57.96 4.14
CA ASN A 546 16.09 56.53 4.15
C ASN A 546 14.68 56.18 4.62
N ILE A 547 14.16 56.85 5.64
CA ILE A 547 12.78 56.65 6.11
C ILE A 547 11.77 57.04 5.03
N ARG A 548 12.00 58.12 4.27
CA ARG A 548 11.11 58.46 3.12
C ARG A 548 11.11 57.36 2.06
N LYS A 549 12.26 56.75 1.74
CA LYS A 549 12.31 55.58 0.84
C LYS A 549 11.57 54.38 1.42
N ALA A 550 11.63 54.18 2.73
CA ALA A 550 10.88 53.12 3.40
C ALA A 550 9.36 53.34 3.27
N ILE A 551 8.88 54.58 3.46
CA ILE A 551 7.48 54.97 3.25
C ILE A 551 7.07 54.84 1.78
N ASP A 552 7.93 55.18 0.82
CA ASP A 552 7.63 55.00 -0.60
C ASP A 552 7.43 53.51 -0.96
N ALA A 553 8.14 52.62 -0.27
CA ALA A 553 8.01 51.17 -0.43
C ALA A 553 6.80 50.60 0.34
N GLU A 554 6.48 51.13 1.53
CA GLU A 554 5.36 50.71 2.37
C GLU A 554 4.61 51.92 2.98
N PRO A 555 3.68 52.54 2.22
CA PRO A 555 3.08 53.83 2.61
C PRO A 555 2.16 53.78 3.84
N ASP A 556 1.67 52.59 4.18
CA ASP A 556 0.62 52.37 5.19
C ASP A 556 1.18 51.79 6.51
N ASN A 557 2.51 51.76 6.68
CA ASN A 557 3.14 51.32 7.91
C ASN A 557 3.21 52.46 8.94
N SER A 558 2.38 52.38 9.99
CA SER A 558 2.31 53.41 11.05
C SER A 558 3.65 53.69 11.73
N THR A 559 4.48 52.67 11.96
CA THR A 559 5.75 52.81 12.69
C THR A 559 6.79 53.58 11.87
N ILE A 560 6.91 53.26 10.58
CA ILE A 560 7.82 53.96 9.67
C ILE A 560 7.40 55.44 9.53
N VAL A 561 6.09 55.69 9.42
CA VAL A 561 5.56 57.06 9.38
C VAL A 561 5.82 57.80 10.69
N GLU A 562 5.72 57.13 11.84
CA GLU A 562 6.07 57.72 13.14
C GLU A 562 7.55 58.11 13.21
N HIS A 563 8.47 57.24 12.78
CA HIS A 563 9.91 57.54 12.73
C HIS A 563 10.21 58.79 11.88
N LEU A 564 9.49 59.02 10.78
CA LEU A 564 9.64 60.24 9.99
C LEU A 564 9.28 61.48 10.82
N GLY A 565 8.19 61.42 11.58
CA GLY A 565 7.79 62.52 12.47
C GLY A 565 8.86 62.83 13.51
N ASP A 566 9.46 61.80 14.11
CA ASP A 566 10.55 61.95 15.09
C ASP A 566 11.80 62.62 14.48
N VAL A 567 12.18 62.21 13.27
CA VAL A 567 13.29 62.83 12.52
C VAL A 567 12.99 64.30 12.22
N LEU A 568 11.81 64.61 11.70
CA LEU A 568 11.41 65.98 11.37
C LEU A 568 11.38 66.88 12.61
N PHE A 569 10.95 66.34 13.75
CA PHE A 569 10.95 67.06 15.01
C PHE A 569 12.36 67.43 15.45
N LYS A 570 13.32 66.48 15.39
CA LYS A 570 14.73 66.74 15.71
C LYS A 570 15.40 67.74 14.76
N LYS A 571 14.95 67.80 13.51
CA LYS A 571 15.38 68.83 12.54
C LYS A 571 14.81 70.22 12.81
N GLY A 572 13.85 70.35 13.73
CA GLY A 572 13.17 71.61 14.05
C GLY A 572 11.91 71.88 13.22
N ASN A 573 11.53 70.97 12.31
CA ASN A 573 10.33 71.08 11.47
C ASN A 573 9.07 70.63 12.23
N LYS A 574 8.78 71.25 13.39
CA LYS A 574 7.74 70.81 14.33
C LYS A 574 6.33 70.71 13.70
N THR A 575 5.98 71.62 12.79
CA THR A 575 4.67 71.62 12.13
C THR A 575 4.50 70.42 11.20
N GLU A 576 5.54 70.06 10.44
CA GLU A 576 5.51 68.89 9.56
C GLU A 576 5.54 67.60 10.39
N ALA A 577 6.34 67.56 11.46
CA ALA A 577 6.40 66.44 12.40
C ALA A 577 5.01 66.12 12.98
N LEU A 578 4.28 67.14 13.46
CA LEU A 578 2.92 66.98 13.98
C LEU A 578 1.97 66.39 12.92
N SER A 579 2.01 66.92 11.68
CA SER A 579 1.18 66.40 10.58
C SER A 579 1.50 64.95 10.24
N VAL A 580 2.77 64.55 10.33
CA VAL A 580 3.22 63.18 10.05
C VAL A 580 2.82 62.24 11.18
N TRP A 581 2.98 62.63 12.43
CA TRP A 581 2.50 61.85 13.58
C TRP A 581 0.98 61.66 13.56
N GLU A 582 0.20 62.69 13.20
CA GLU A 582 -1.25 62.55 13.01
C GLU A 582 -1.60 61.55 11.89
N LYS A 583 -0.80 61.49 10.83
CA LYS A 583 -0.95 60.48 9.77
C LYS A 583 -0.65 59.07 10.31
N ALA A 584 0.43 58.89 11.06
CA ALA A 584 0.76 57.63 11.71
C ALA A 584 -0.36 57.18 12.67
N LEU A 585 -0.90 58.09 13.50
CA LEU A 585 -2.00 57.77 14.41
C LEU A 585 -3.30 57.38 13.66
N LYS A 586 -3.53 57.90 12.45
CA LYS A 586 -4.65 57.42 11.61
C LYS A 586 -4.45 56.00 11.08
N LEU A 587 -3.20 55.60 10.86
CA LEU A 587 -2.85 54.23 10.44
C LEU A 587 -2.93 53.24 11.62
N ASN A 588 -2.65 53.70 12.85
CA ASN A 588 -2.83 52.93 14.07
C ASN A 588 -3.47 53.78 15.18
N SER A 589 -4.80 53.77 15.27
CA SER A 589 -5.56 54.62 16.18
C SER A 589 -5.36 54.32 17.66
N ASP A 590 -4.84 53.13 17.96
CA ASP A 590 -4.74 52.61 19.33
C ASP A 590 -3.35 52.87 19.95
N ASN A 591 -2.45 53.54 19.21
CA ASN A 591 -1.13 53.91 19.72
C ASN A 591 -1.21 55.07 20.74
N HIS A 592 -1.33 54.71 22.02
CA HIS A 592 -1.42 55.65 23.13
C HIS A 592 -0.16 56.51 23.32
N ASP A 593 1.03 55.97 23.03
CA ASP A 593 2.28 56.71 23.17
C ASP A 593 2.39 57.80 22.10
N LEU A 594 2.04 57.49 20.87
CA LEU A 594 1.98 58.47 19.78
C LEU A 594 0.92 59.55 20.05
N LYS A 595 -0.24 59.18 20.60
CA LYS A 595 -1.26 60.16 21.01
C LYS A 595 -0.70 61.13 22.06
N ASN A 596 -0.01 60.61 23.08
CA ASN A 596 0.64 61.44 24.10
C ASN A 596 1.73 62.34 23.50
N LYS A 597 2.51 61.84 22.53
CA LYS A 597 3.56 62.59 21.81
C LYS A 597 2.96 63.78 21.05
N ILE A 598 1.85 63.58 20.35
CA ILE A 598 1.11 64.64 19.63
C ILE A 598 0.53 65.67 20.61
N GLU A 599 -0.11 65.22 21.69
CA GLU A 599 -0.74 66.13 22.68
C GLU A 599 0.27 67.02 23.41
N LYS A 600 1.46 66.48 23.74
CA LYS A 600 2.53 67.22 24.41
C LYS A 600 3.37 68.06 23.46
N GLY A 601 3.44 67.69 22.18
CA GLY A 601 4.31 68.34 21.20
C GLY A 601 5.80 68.14 21.50
N GLU A 602 6.15 67.04 22.17
CA GLU A 602 7.48 66.69 22.65
C GLU A 602 7.74 65.19 22.44
N LEU A 603 9.02 64.81 22.33
CA LEU A 603 9.48 63.43 22.15
C LEU A 603 9.48 62.62 23.45
#